data_AF-A0A940KT54-F1
#
_entry.id   AF-A0A940KT54-F1
#
_cell.length_a   1.000
_cell.length_b   1.000
_cell.length_c   1.000
_cell.angle_alpha   90.00
_cell.angle_beta   90.00
_cell.angle_gamma   90.00
#
_symmetry.space_group_name_H-M   'P 1'
#
loop_
_entity.id
_entity.type
_entity.pdbx_description
1 polymer ?
#
loop_
_entity_poly.entity_id
_entity_poly.type
_entity_poly.pdbx_seq_one_letter_code
_entity_poly.pdbx_strand_id
1 'polypeptide(L)'
;LRPRQTYAKTHTDKDGFFKAITQERLLEFGGEGIRKYDLIRWNLMNAKFEETRIKLRQFMNGEGRYANLPLFVYTKAADYNIVPSVQEVATLDVYGGAPSKVFFEPGLGSSSAPSGYTVKNWRRSVNEDGITGLQSGFASYFKPNSRELFPLNTDIINENYKLKQDYGY
;
A
#
# COMPACT_ATOMS: atom_id res chain seq x y z
N LEU A 1 -5.02 2.55 23.08
CA LEU A 1 -6.34 3.18 22.80
C LEU A 1 -6.06 4.46 22.03
N ARG A 2 -6.35 4.52 20.72
CA ARG A 2 -5.96 5.67 19.88
C ARG A 2 -6.79 6.91 20.24
N PRO A 3 -6.23 8.13 20.17
CA PRO A 3 -7.01 9.36 20.25
C PRO A 3 -8.02 9.40 19.10
N ARG A 4 -9.27 9.71 19.44
CA ARG A 4 -10.35 10.00 18.48
C ARG A 4 -9.88 11.15 17.60
N GLN A 5 -9.52 10.89 16.34
CA GLN A 5 -9.43 11.95 15.34
C GLN A 5 -10.81 12.61 15.32
N THR A 6 -10.87 13.93 15.49
CA THR A 6 -12.11 14.70 15.44
C THR A 6 -12.67 14.64 14.02
N TYR A 7 -13.45 13.59 13.75
CA TYR A 7 -14.13 13.28 12.49
C TYR A 7 -15.34 14.17 12.19
N ALA A 8 -15.34 15.42 12.65
CA ALA A 8 -16.43 16.36 12.37
C ALA A 8 -16.00 17.39 11.34
N LYS A 9 -15.51 16.94 10.17
CA LYS A 9 -15.66 17.77 8.98
C LYS A 9 -17.01 17.41 8.39
N THR A 10 -18.04 18.20 8.70
CA THR A 10 -19.34 18.05 8.05
C THR A 10 -19.13 18.22 6.55
N HIS A 11 -19.30 17.13 5.80
CA HIS A 11 -19.22 17.19 4.36
C HIS A 11 -20.51 17.81 3.85
N THR A 12 -20.39 19.00 3.26
CA THR A 12 -21.53 19.82 2.85
C THR A 12 -22.13 19.39 1.51
N ASP A 13 -21.49 18.44 0.82
CA ASP A 13 -21.95 17.90 -0.45
C ASP A 13 -21.82 16.37 -0.51
N LYS A 14 -22.55 15.78 -1.46
CA LYS A 14 -22.58 14.33 -1.71
C LYS A 14 -21.18 13.76 -1.95
N ASP A 15 -20.36 14.47 -2.71
CA ASP A 15 -19.04 14.00 -3.12
C ASP A 15 -18.06 13.97 -1.94
N GLY A 16 -18.09 14.98 -1.09
CA GLY A 16 -17.33 15.03 0.15
C GLY A 16 -17.73 13.90 1.09
N PHE A 17 -19.02 13.66 1.25
CA PHE A 17 -19.53 12.58 2.09
C PHE A 17 -19.14 11.19 1.53
N PHE A 18 -19.24 11.01 0.22
CA PHE A 18 -18.82 9.77 -0.43
C PHE A 18 -17.32 9.51 -0.29
N LYS A 19 -16.48 10.54 -0.42
CA LYS A 19 -15.02 10.43 -0.17
C LYS A 19 -14.73 10.04 1.28
N ALA A 20 -15.48 10.59 2.23
CA ALA A 20 -15.37 10.24 3.65
C ALA A 20 -15.70 8.76 3.91
N ILE A 21 -16.84 8.28 3.41
CA ILE A 21 -17.22 6.86 3.49
C ILE A 21 -16.15 5.97 2.84
N THR A 22 -15.65 6.38 1.67
CA THR A 22 -14.60 5.65 0.96
C THR A 22 -13.32 5.55 1.79
N GLN A 23 -12.97 6.57 2.58
CA GLN A 23 -11.80 6.59 3.45
C GLN A 23 -12.03 5.78 4.73
N GLU A 24 -13.18 5.92 5.38
CA GLU A 24 -13.49 5.19 6.62
C GLU A 24 -13.52 3.68 6.39
N ARG A 25 -14.11 3.22 5.29
CA ARG A 25 -14.11 1.78 4.95
C ARG A 25 -12.73 1.21 4.68
N LEU A 26 -11.77 2.05 4.24
CA LEU A 26 -10.37 1.64 4.12
C LEU A 26 -9.71 1.48 5.49
N LEU A 27 -10.02 2.38 6.44
CA LEU A 27 -9.41 2.42 7.76
C LEU A 27 -9.97 1.34 8.68
N GLU A 28 -11.28 1.11 8.63
CA GLU A 28 -11.98 0.13 9.47
C GLU A 28 -11.69 -1.31 9.03
N PHE A 29 -11.82 -1.57 7.72
CA PHE A 29 -11.73 -2.93 7.17
C PHE A 29 -10.45 -3.18 6.39
N GLY A 30 -9.39 -2.42 6.71
CA GLY A 30 -8.08 -2.58 6.12
C GLY A 30 -7.48 -3.94 6.47
N GLY A 31 -7.28 -4.80 5.47
CA GLY A 31 -6.74 -6.15 5.65
C GLY A 31 -7.79 -7.27 5.64
N GLU A 32 -9.08 -6.94 5.62
CA GLU A 32 -10.18 -7.93 5.62
C GLU A 32 -10.60 -8.39 4.21
N GLY A 33 -9.86 -7.99 3.17
CA GLY A 33 -10.12 -8.41 1.78
C GLY A 33 -11.32 -7.72 1.09
N ILE A 34 -12.09 -6.87 1.79
CA ILE A 34 -13.29 -6.25 1.21
C ILE A 34 -13.00 -5.03 0.31
N ARG A 35 -11.84 -4.39 0.48
CA ARG A 35 -11.49 -3.15 -0.22
C ARG A 35 -11.50 -3.30 -1.73
N LYS A 36 -11.12 -4.47 -2.24
CA LYS A 36 -11.14 -4.77 -3.67
C LYS A 36 -12.56 -4.62 -4.24
N TYR A 37 -13.54 -5.26 -3.61
CA TYR A 37 -14.94 -5.24 -4.07
C TYR A 37 -15.55 -3.84 -3.98
N ASP A 38 -15.23 -3.08 -2.93
CA ASP A 38 -15.64 -1.69 -2.80
C ASP A 38 -15.15 -0.82 -3.96
N LEU A 39 -13.88 -0.93 -4.33
CA LEU A 39 -13.34 -0.14 -5.43
C LEU A 39 -13.91 -0.55 -6.79
N ILE A 40 -14.23 -1.84 -6.99
CA ILE A 40 -14.86 -2.32 -8.22
C ILE A 40 -16.28 -1.76 -8.34
N ARG A 41 -17.13 -1.95 -7.32
CA ARG A 41 -18.53 -1.50 -7.37
C ARG A 41 -18.68 0.02 -7.48
N TRP A 42 -17.66 0.77 -7.05
CA TRP A 42 -17.62 2.23 -7.18
C TRP A 42 -16.89 2.72 -8.43
N ASN A 43 -16.40 1.82 -9.27
CA ASN A 43 -15.59 2.16 -10.45
C ASN A 43 -14.36 3.04 -10.10
N LEU A 44 -13.71 2.76 -8.97
CA LEU A 44 -12.56 3.50 -8.45
C LEU A 44 -11.25 2.70 -8.50
N MET A 45 -11.27 1.45 -8.95
CA MET A 45 -10.09 0.57 -8.93
C MET A 45 -8.91 1.19 -9.71
N ASN A 46 -9.13 1.55 -10.98
CA ASN A 46 -8.08 2.13 -11.82
C ASN A 46 -7.51 3.42 -11.21
N ALA A 47 -8.39 4.33 -10.79
CA ALA A 47 -7.99 5.60 -10.19
C ALA A 47 -7.12 5.39 -8.94
N LYS A 48 -7.41 4.37 -8.12
CA LYS A 48 -6.61 4.04 -6.94
C LYS A 48 -5.28 3.37 -7.26
N PHE A 49 -5.18 2.61 -8.34
CA PHE A 49 -3.89 2.12 -8.82
C PHE A 49 -3.00 3.26 -9.31
N GLU A 50 -3.54 4.20 -10.09
CA GLU A 50 -2.76 5.39 -10.51
C GLU A 50 -2.32 6.24 -9.32
N GLU A 51 -3.22 6.49 -8.37
CA GLU A 51 -2.88 7.21 -7.13
C GLU A 51 -1.76 6.49 -6.36
N THR A 52 -1.78 5.16 -6.32
CA THR A 52 -0.75 4.35 -5.66
C THR A 52 0.59 4.47 -6.36
N ARG A 53 0.63 4.39 -7.70
CA ARG A 53 1.87 4.57 -8.47
C ARG A 53 2.47 5.95 -8.27
N ILE A 54 1.65 7.01 -8.23
CA ILE A 54 2.11 8.36 -7.92
C ILE A 54 2.73 8.40 -6.51
N LYS A 55 2.07 7.82 -5.50
CA LYS A 55 2.61 7.78 -4.13
C LYS A 55 3.90 6.97 -4.02
N LEU A 56 4.04 5.88 -4.78
CA LEU A 56 5.29 5.11 -4.85
C LEU A 56 6.42 5.94 -5.46
N ARG A 57 6.16 6.73 -6.49
CA ARG A 57 7.16 7.67 -7.06
C ARG A 57 7.53 8.77 -6.07
N GLN A 58 6.55 9.36 -5.38
CA GLN A 58 6.81 10.34 -4.33
C GLN A 58 7.62 9.72 -3.18
N PHE A 59 7.36 8.47 -2.81
CA PHE A 59 8.15 7.74 -1.82
C PHE A 59 9.57 7.48 -2.33
N MET A 60 9.74 7.00 -3.56
CA MET A 60 11.04 6.79 -4.19
C MET A 60 11.88 8.07 -4.16
N ASN A 61 11.30 9.19 -4.60
CA ASN A 61 11.97 10.49 -4.70
C ASN A 61 12.13 11.21 -3.35
N GLY A 62 11.37 10.83 -2.32
CA GLY A 62 11.32 11.56 -1.05
C GLY A 62 10.60 12.90 -1.20
N GLU A 63 9.42 12.90 -1.82
CA GLU A 63 8.60 14.09 -2.06
C GLU A 63 7.41 14.16 -1.12
N GLY A 64 6.92 15.38 -0.87
CA GLY A 64 5.73 15.64 -0.07
C GLY A 64 5.82 15.01 1.32
N ARG A 65 4.86 14.13 1.65
CA ARG A 65 4.81 13.46 2.96
C ARG A 65 5.98 12.50 3.23
N TYR A 66 6.80 12.19 2.23
CA TYR A 66 7.90 11.25 2.31
C TYR A 66 9.29 11.93 2.39
N ALA A 67 9.33 13.27 2.40
CA ALA A 67 10.57 14.05 2.42
C ALA A 67 11.49 13.70 3.60
N ASN A 68 10.92 13.39 4.76
CA ASN A 68 11.66 13.10 5.97
C ASN A 68 11.94 11.61 6.20
N LEU A 69 11.66 10.76 5.20
CA LEU A 69 11.96 9.33 5.32
C LEU A 69 13.40 9.03 4.90
N PRO A 70 14.05 8.02 5.50
CA PRO A 70 15.44 7.72 5.21
C PRO A 70 15.62 7.09 3.82
N LEU A 71 16.73 7.40 3.13
CA LEU A 71 17.07 6.74 1.87
C LEU A 71 17.60 5.31 2.10
N PHE A 72 18.36 5.15 3.19
CA PHE A 72 18.96 3.91 3.67
C PHE A 72 18.69 3.74 5.16
N VAL A 73 18.58 2.50 5.62
CA VAL A 73 18.58 2.13 7.03
C VAL A 73 19.72 1.16 7.29
N TYR A 74 20.21 1.07 8.52
CA TYR A 74 21.34 0.19 8.85
C TYR A 74 20.94 -0.75 9.98
N THR A 75 21.20 -2.04 9.79
CA THR A 75 20.74 -3.09 10.70
C THR A 75 21.87 -4.03 11.05
N LYS A 76 21.80 -4.67 12.22
CA LYS A 76 22.57 -5.88 12.50
C LYS A 76 21.75 -7.11 12.24
N ALA A 77 22.41 -8.22 11.93
CA ALA A 77 21.74 -9.51 11.92
C ALA A 77 21.35 -9.85 13.36
N ALA A 78 20.11 -10.29 13.56
CA ALA A 78 19.68 -10.90 14.80
C ALA A 78 20.04 -12.39 14.78
N ASP A 79 20.27 -12.97 15.96
CA ASP A 79 20.38 -14.41 16.10
C ASP A 79 19.06 -15.07 15.70
N TYR A 80 19.15 -16.19 14.98
CA TYR A 80 17.96 -16.96 14.66
C TYR A 80 17.36 -17.54 15.94
N ASN A 81 16.11 -17.23 16.19
CA ASN A 81 15.34 -17.73 17.32
C ASN A 81 13.90 -18.04 16.90
N ILE A 82 13.24 -18.91 17.65
CA ILE A 82 11.82 -19.26 17.41
C ILE A 82 11.01 -18.59 18.51
N VAL A 83 10.76 -17.29 18.33
CA VAL A 83 9.98 -16.46 19.26
C VAL A 83 8.81 -15.80 18.54
N PRO A 84 7.78 -15.32 19.26
CA PRO A 84 6.72 -14.53 18.66
C PRO A 84 7.28 -13.31 17.92
N SER A 85 6.74 -13.00 16.74
CA SER A 85 7.21 -11.89 15.89
C SER A 85 7.27 -10.53 16.59
N VAL A 86 6.38 -10.29 17.56
CA VAL A 86 6.40 -9.07 18.39
C VAL A 86 7.69 -8.95 19.20
N GLN A 87 8.19 -10.07 19.74
CA GLN A 87 9.45 -10.10 20.49
C GLN A 87 10.65 -9.96 19.54
N GLU A 88 10.61 -10.63 18.37
CA GLU A 88 11.63 -10.49 17.33
C GLU A 88 11.79 -9.03 16.89
N VAL A 89 10.68 -8.34 16.59
CA VAL A 89 10.66 -6.93 16.20
C VAL A 89 11.19 -6.02 17.32
N ALA A 90 10.89 -6.33 18.59
CA ALA A 90 11.41 -5.57 19.74
C ALA A 90 12.94 -5.67 19.88
N THR A 91 13.54 -6.75 19.37
CA THR A 91 14.99 -6.98 19.37
C THR A 91 15.72 -6.48 18.13
N LEU A 92 15.03 -5.84 17.17
CA LEU A 92 15.65 -5.28 15.98
C LEU A 92 16.69 -4.21 16.33
N ASP A 93 17.97 -4.54 16.12
CA ASP A 93 19.08 -3.61 16.25
C ASP A 93 19.24 -2.81 14.95
N VAL A 94 18.71 -1.58 14.99
CA VAL A 94 18.83 -0.59 13.91
C VAL A 94 19.63 0.61 14.38
N TYR A 95 20.52 1.11 13.52
CA TYR A 95 21.34 2.27 13.85
C TYR A 95 20.49 3.53 13.97
N GLY A 96 20.68 4.30 15.04
CA GLY A 96 19.99 5.59 15.26
C GLY A 96 18.83 5.56 16.25
N GLY A 97 18.52 4.40 16.84
CA GLY A 97 17.56 4.24 17.94
C GLY A 97 16.50 3.17 17.66
N ALA A 98 15.29 3.35 18.17
CA ALA A 98 14.20 2.41 17.96
C ALA A 98 13.69 2.41 16.50
N PRO A 99 13.18 1.27 15.97
CA PRO A 99 12.59 1.19 14.63
C PRO A 99 11.51 2.25 14.35
N SER A 100 10.70 2.59 15.36
CA SER A 100 9.64 3.61 15.26
C SER A 100 10.17 5.03 14.98
N LYS A 101 11.46 5.27 15.22
CA LYS A 101 12.17 6.50 14.87
C LYS A 101 12.90 6.32 13.55
N VAL A 102 13.75 5.30 13.47
CA VAL A 102 14.68 5.08 12.34
C VAL A 102 13.95 4.94 11.00
N PHE A 103 12.76 4.35 10.95
CA PHE A 103 12.02 4.19 9.70
C PHE A 103 11.26 5.46 9.24
N PHE A 104 11.13 6.47 10.11
CA PHE A 104 10.26 7.62 9.89
C PHE A 104 10.97 8.98 9.98
N GLU A 105 12.28 8.99 10.25
CA GLU A 105 13.11 10.19 10.33
C GLU A 105 14.29 10.14 9.34
N PRO A 106 14.89 11.28 8.98
CA PRO A 106 16.03 11.32 8.08
C PRO A 106 17.21 10.50 8.64
N GLY A 107 17.75 9.60 7.82
CA GLY A 107 18.96 8.84 8.13
C GLY A 107 20.24 9.56 7.67
N LEU A 108 21.39 8.86 7.73
CA LEU A 108 22.68 9.43 7.33
C LEU A 108 22.82 9.73 5.82
N GLY A 109 21.90 9.23 4.99
CA GLY A 109 21.91 9.47 3.53
C GLY A 109 23.03 8.78 2.75
N SER A 110 23.84 7.93 3.39
CA SER A 110 25.00 7.26 2.79
C SER A 110 24.75 5.77 2.55
N SER A 111 25.38 5.20 1.52
CA SER A 111 25.43 3.75 1.35
C SER A 111 26.52 3.09 2.21
N SER A 112 27.36 3.87 2.89
CA SER A 112 28.39 3.38 3.82
C SER A 112 27.80 3.19 5.21
N ALA A 113 27.77 1.96 5.68
CA ALA A 113 27.24 1.65 7.00
C ALA A 113 28.23 2.04 8.12
N PRO A 114 27.72 2.50 9.28
CA PRO A 114 28.53 2.60 10.51
C PRO A 114 29.15 1.25 10.88
N SER A 115 30.27 1.29 11.63
CA SER A 115 30.98 0.08 12.05
C SER A 115 30.04 -0.93 12.73
N GLY A 116 30.11 -2.19 12.28
CA GLY A 116 29.29 -3.29 12.80
C GLY A 116 27.85 -3.32 12.30
N TYR A 117 27.42 -2.40 11.44
CA TYR A 117 26.09 -2.42 10.81
C TYR A 117 26.18 -2.76 9.32
N THR A 118 25.08 -3.29 8.78
CA THR A 118 24.89 -3.52 7.34
C THR A 118 23.88 -2.53 6.78
N VAL A 119 24.17 -1.93 5.62
CA VAL A 119 23.24 -1.04 4.91
C VAL A 119 22.09 -1.82 4.27
N LYS A 120 20.89 -1.25 4.33
CA LYS A 120 19.69 -1.71 3.61
C LYS A 120 19.07 -0.55 2.86
N ASN A 121 18.73 -0.78 1.59
CA ASN A 121 17.99 0.17 0.77
C ASN A 121 16.58 0.31 1.34
N TRP A 122 16.24 1.48 1.89
CA TRP A 122 14.89 1.77 2.37
C TRP A 122 14.06 2.32 1.23
N ARG A 123 13.93 3.65 1.09
CA ARG A 123 13.30 4.26 -0.09
C ARG A 123 14.00 3.87 -1.39
N ARG A 124 15.32 3.70 -1.36
CA ARG A 124 16.12 3.30 -2.53
C ARG A 124 15.77 1.92 -3.10
N SER A 125 15.03 1.10 -2.35
CA SER A 125 14.56 -0.20 -2.85
C SER A 125 13.44 -0.06 -3.88
N VAL A 126 12.70 1.05 -3.84
CA VAL A 126 11.64 1.35 -4.81
C VAL A 126 12.27 2.02 -6.03
N ASN A 127 11.97 1.49 -7.21
CA ASN A 127 12.43 1.98 -8.50
C ASN A 127 11.29 1.91 -9.53
N GLU A 128 11.46 2.51 -10.71
CA GLU A 128 10.41 2.53 -11.73
C GLU A 128 9.98 1.14 -12.25
N ASP A 129 10.87 0.14 -12.21
CA ASP A 129 10.52 -1.24 -12.56
C ASP A 129 9.50 -1.80 -11.55
N GLY A 130 9.71 -1.60 -10.24
CA GLY A 130 8.73 -1.97 -9.21
C GLY A 130 7.40 -1.18 -9.27
N ILE A 131 7.33 -0.08 -10.01
CA ILE A 131 6.12 0.75 -10.13
C ILE A 131 5.34 0.42 -11.41
N THR A 132 6.04 0.29 -12.55
CA THR A 132 5.43 0.12 -13.88
C THR A 132 6.05 -0.99 -14.72
N GLY A 133 7.08 -1.68 -14.22
CA GLY A 133 7.73 -2.78 -14.91
C GLY A 133 6.77 -3.93 -15.17
N LEU A 134 7.02 -4.68 -16.25
CA LEU A 134 6.11 -5.74 -16.68
C LEU A 134 6.09 -6.92 -15.71
N GLN A 135 7.22 -7.24 -15.06
CA GLN A 135 7.36 -8.41 -14.19
C GLN A 135 7.13 -8.10 -12.70
N SER A 136 7.59 -6.95 -12.25
CA SER A 136 7.62 -6.56 -10.82
C SER A 136 6.72 -5.37 -10.49
N GLY A 137 6.14 -4.73 -11.52
CA GLY A 137 5.39 -3.50 -11.37
C GLY A 137 4.04 -3.69 -10.68
N PHE A 138 3.67 -2.70 -9.87
CA PHE A 138 2.41 -2.69 -9.16
C PHE A 138 1.21 -2.69 -10.12
N ALA A 139 0.46 -3.80 -10.09
CA ALA A 139 -0.75 -4.02 -10.88
C ALA A 139 -0.55 -3.79 -12.40
N SER A 140 0.63 -4.13 -12.95
CA SER A 140 0.97 -3.88 -14.37
C SER A 140 0.08 -4.60 -15.38
N TYR A 141 -0.57 -5.69 -14.98
CA TYR A 141 -1.49 -6.45 -15.85
C TYR A 141 -2.96 -6.03 -15.73
N PHE A 142 -3.27 -5.07 -14.85
CA PHE A 142 -4.63 -4.59 -14.70
C PHE A 142 -5.08 -3.86 -15.98
N LYS A 143 -6.25 -4.24 -16.49
CA LYS A 143 -6.91 -3.58 -17.62
C LYS A 143 -8.27 -3.08 -17.14
N PRO A 144 -8.52 -1.76 -17.17
CA PRO A 144 -9.80 -1.22 -16.76
C PRO A 144 -10.95 -1.80 -17.60
N ASN A 145 -12.04 -2.17 -16.93
CA ASN A 145 -13.29 -2.69 -17.51
C ASN A 145 -13.10 -3.96 -18.36
N SER A 146 -12.38 -4.94 -17.82
CA SER A 146 -12.12 -6.20 -18.52
C SER A 146 -12.32 -7.46 -17.69
N ARG A 147 -11.93 -7.48 -16.41
CA ARG A 147 -11.86 -8.70 -15.56
C ARG A 147 -12.01 -8.40 -14.06
N GLU A 148 -12.83 -7.41 -13.74
CA GLU A 148 -13.05 -6.96 -12.37
C GLU A 148 -14.09 -7.79 -11.63
N LEU A 149 -15.02 -8.41 -12.36
CA LEU A 149 -16.11 -9.20 -11.82
C LEU A 149 -15.85 -10.70 -11.96
N PHE A 150 -16.38 -11.49 -11.04
CA PHE A 150 -16.44 -12.94 -11.20
C PHE A 150 -17.37 -13.30 -12.36
N PRO A 151 -17.17 -14.49 -12.97
CA PRO A 151 -18.08 -14.95 -13.99
C PRO A 151 -19.51 -15.00 -13.48
N LEU A 152 -20.46 -14.59 -14.31
CA LEU A 152 -21.88 -14.80 -14.01
C LEU A 152 -22.14 -16.31 -14.11
N ASN A 153 -22.93 -16.83 -13.17
CA ASN A 153 -23.32 -18.22 -13.20
C ASN A 153 -24.11 -18.52 -14.48
N THR A 154 -23.83 -19.67 -15.11
CA THR A 154 -24.50 -20.18 -16.30
C THR A 154 -26.03 -20.14 -16.19
N ASP A 155 -26.59 -20.44 -15.01
CA ASP A 155 -28.04 -20.42 -14.80
C ASP A 155 -28.63 -19.02 -15.02
N ILE A 156 -27.95 -17.97 -14.54
CA ILE A 156 -28.36 -16.57 -14.71
C ILE A 156 -28.26 -16.13 -16.18
N ILE A 157 -27.23 -16.61 -16.90
CA ILE A 157 -27.06 -16.33 -18.33
C ILE A 157 -28.18 -16.99 -19.14
N ASN A 158 -28.55 -18.23 -18.78
CA ASN A 158 -29.61 -18.97 -19.44
C ASN A 158 -30.99 -18.34 -19.21
N GLU A 159 -31.24 -17.78 -18.03
CA GLU A 159 -32.49 -17.09 -17.70
C GLU A 159 -32.62 -15.72 -18.40
N ASN A 160 -31.50 -15.04 -18.68
CA ASN A 160 -31.50 -13.75 -19.35
C ASN A 160 -30.46 -13.70 -20.47
N TYR A 161 -30.90 -14.08 -21.68
CA TYR A 161 -30.10 -14.08 -22.91
C TYR A 161 -29.53 -12.70 -23.32
N LYS A 162 -29.96 -11.61 -22.69
CA LYS A 162 -29.38 -10.27 -22.89
C LYS A 162 -28.13 -10.03 -22.06
N LEU A 163 -27.90 -10.83 -21.01
CA LEU A 163 -26.66 -10.83 -20.24
C LEU A 163 -25.59 -11.63 -21.00
N LYS A 164 -24.39 -11.09 -21.07
CA LYS A 164 -23.22 -11.76 -21.63
C LYS A 164 -22.10 -11.74 -20.61
N GLN A 165 -21.25 -12.76 -20.64
CA GLN A 165 -20.01 -12.74 -19.89
C GLN A 165 -19.09 -11.62 -20.34
N ASP A 166 -18.26 -11.15 -19.41
CA ASP A 166 -17.18 -10.22 -19.71
C ASP A 166 -16.02 -10.96 -20.41
N TYR A 167 -15.15 -10.21 -21.08
CA TYR A 167 -14.15 -10.74 -22.02
C TYR A 167 -13.21 -11.79 -21.39
N GLY A 168 -13.34 -13.04 -21.83
CA GLY A 168 -12.48 -14.17 -21.41
C GLY A 168 -13.16 -15.21 -20.53
N TYR A 169 -14.49 -15.17 -20.41
CA TYR A 169 -15.34 -16.19 -19.79
C TYR A 169 -16.50 -16.60 -20.70
#